data_AF-W0HMV9-F1
#
_entry.id   AF-W0HMV9-F1
#
_cell.length_a   1.000
_cell.length_b   1.000
_cell.length_c   1.000
_cell.angle_alpha   90.00
_cell.angle_beta   90.00
_cell.angle_gamma   90.00
#
_symmetry.space_group_name_H-M   'P 1'
#
loop_
_entity.id
_entity.type
_entity.pdbx_description
1 polymer ?
#
loop_
_entity_poly.entity_id
_entity_poly.type
_entity_poly.pdbx_seq_one_letter_code
_entity_poly.pdbx_strand_id
1 'polypeptide(L)'
;MGQVAFDTQEFVETLESAGLPKDQAKAISIAVRKSHEVTDVATKRDLEDVRKDLTIQIADVRKDMDARFEKTEAQISLVRKDLQLEMAGIRSEQKLIRWMLGFGVIGILSLVVKAFVMPAL
;
A
#
# COMPACT_ATOMS: atom_id res chain seq x y z
N MET A 1 -25.51 -16.69 -21.86
CA MET A 1 -25.99 -15.31 -22.09
C MET A 1 -26.00 -15.10 -23.58
N GLY A 2 -27.14 -14.69 -24.14
CA GLY A 2 -27.36 -14.69 -25.59
C GLY A 2 -26.37 -13.80 -26.32
N GLN A 3 -25.47 -14.39 -27.10
CA GLN A 3 -25.12 -13.77 -28.36
C GLN A 3 -26.45 -13.55 -29.07
N VAL A 4 -26.77 -12.30 -29.37
CA VAL A 4 -27.79 -12.04 -30.38
C VAL A 4 -27.19 -12.63 -31.64
N ALA A 5 -27.66 -13.82 -32.01
CA ALA A 5 -27.18 -14.50 -33.20
C ALA A 5 -27.39 -13.53 -34.36
N PHE A 6 -26.35 -13.29 -35.16
CA PHE A 6 -26.48 -12.43 -36.32
C PHE A 6 -27.46 -13.10 -37.29
N ASP A 7 -28.68 -12.59 -37.35
CA ASP A 7 -29.70 -13.10 -38.26
C ASP A 7 -29.35 -12.68 -39.69
N THR A 8 -28.67 -13.58 -40.39
CA THR A 8 -28.26 -13.33 -41.76
C THR A 8 -29.42 -13.12 -42.71
N GLN A 9 -30.61 -13.64 -42.40
CA GLN A 9 -31.78 -13.53 -43.25
C GLN A 9 -32.42 -12.15 -43.09
N GLU A 10 -32.72 -11.72 -41.88
CA GLU A 10 -33.24 -10.37 -41.60
C GLU A 10 -32.31 -9.29 -42.15
N PHE A 11 -30.99 -9.49 -42.03
CA PHE A 11 -29.98 -8.58 -42.56
C PHE A 11 -29.99 -8.51 -44.10
N VAL A 12 -30.18 -9.64 -44.79
CA VAL A 12 -30.29 -9.67 -46.27
C VAL A 12 -31.57 -9.00 -46.72
N GLU A 13 -32.71 -9.30 -46.08
CA GLU A 13 -34.02 -8.70 -46.41
C GLU A 13 -34.01 -7.18 -46.21
N THR A 14 -33.31 -6.69 -45.19
CA THR A 14 -33.11 -5.25 -44.95
C THR A 14 -32.31 -4.59 -46.08
N LEU A 15 -31.25 -5.23 -46.56
CA LEU A 15 -30.44 -4.72 -47.67
C LEU A 15 -31.19 -4.78 -49.01
N GLU A 16 -31.95 -5.84 -49.27
CA GLU A 16 -32.82 -5.95 -50.45
C GLU A 16 -33.89 -4.84 -50.45
N SER A 17 -34.52 -4.58 -49.31
CA SER A 17 -35.52 -3.52 -49.14
C SER A 17 -34.93 -2.11 -49.35
N ALA A 18 -33.63 -1.95 -49.07
CA ALA A 18 -32.88 -0.72 -49.34
C ALA A 18 -32.41 -0.59 -50.81
N GLY A 19 -32.72 -1.57 -51.67
CA GLY A 19 -32.44 -1.55 -53.10
C GLY A 19 -31.14 -2.25 -53.51
N LEU A 20 -30.46 -2.99 -52.61
CA LEU A 20 -29.32 -3.82 -53.00
C LEU A 20 -29.79 -5.10 -53.71
N PRO A 21 -29.12 -5.52 -54.80
CA PRO A 21 -29.34 -6.83 -55.39
C PRO A 21 -29.09 -7.96 -54.38
N LYS A 22 -29.95 -8.98 -54.40
CA LYS A 22 -29.92 -10.15 -53.51
C LYS A 22 -28.54 -10.77 -53.30
N ASP A 23 -27.79 -10.95 -54.39
CA ASP A 23 -26.47 -11.57 -54.35
C ASP A 23 -25.44 -10.70 -53.62
N GLN A 24 -25.55 -9.38 -53.77
CA GLN A 24 -24.69 -8.43 -53.06
C GLN A 24 -25.08 -8.34 -51.58
N ALA A 25 -26.38 -8.28 -51.27
CA ALA A 25 -26.89 -8.31 -49.90
C ALA A 25 -26.42 -9.56 -49.15
N LYS A 26 -26.49 -10.73 -49.80
CA LYS A 26 -25.99 -12.00 -49.25
C LYS A 26 -24.48 -12.01 -49.06
N ALA A 27 -23.71 -11.47 -50.00
CA ALA A 27 -22.26 -11.38 -49.87
C ALA A 27 -21.84 -10.48 -48.68
N ILE A 28 -22.51 -9.34 -48.50
CA ILE A 28 -22.25 -8.42 -47.39
C ILE A 28 -22.64 -9.07 -46.05
N SER A 29 -23.80 -9.73 -45.98
CA SER A 29 -24.26 -10.47 -44.79
C SER A 29 -23.23 -11.50 -44.31
N ILE A 30 -22.68 -12.28 -45.25
CA ILE A 30 -21.66 -13.29 -44.94
C ILE A 30 -20.35 -12.64 -44.48
N ALA A 31 -19.93 -11.56 -45.13
CA ALA A 31 -18.71 -10.84 -44.74
C ALA A 31 -18.83 -10.24 -43.32
N VAL A 32 -19.97 -9.64 -42.99
CA VAL A 32 -20.26 -9.07 -41.66
C VAL A 32 -20.36 -10.15 -40.59
N ARG A 33 -21.09 -11.25 -40.85
CA ARG A 33 -21.17 -12.40 -39.92
C ARG A 33 -19.78 -12.95 -39.61
N LYS A 34 -18.97 -13.17 -40.65
CA LYS A 34 -17.62 -13.70 -40.50
C LYS A 34 -16.70 -12.75 -39.71
N SER A 35 -16.90 -11.44 -39.82
CA SER A 35 -16.18 -10.45 -39.01
C SER A 35 -16.53 -10.57 -37.52
N HIS A 36 -17.79 -10.81 -37.18
CA HIS A 36 -18.26 -10.99 -35.81
C HIS A 36 -17.90 -12.36 -35.20
N GLU A 37 -17.75 -13.41 -36.01
CA GLU A 37 -17.26 -14.73 -35.56
C GLU A 37 -15.77 -14.72 -35.18
N VAL A 38 -14.99 -13.75 -35.71
CA VAL A 38 -13.53 -13.65 -35.49
C VAL A 38 -13.17 -12.75 -34.30
N THR A 39 -14.13 -12.02 -33.73
CA THR A 39 -13.87 -11.18 -32.55
C THR A 39 -13.92 -12.01 -31.27
N ASP A 40 -12.75 -12.38 -30.76
CA ASP A 40 -12.54 -12.96 -29.44
C ASP A 40 -12.80 -11.87 -28.37
N VAL A 41 -14.08 -11.67 -28.06
CA VAL A 41 -14.51 -10.68 -27.07
C VAL A 41 -14.67 -11.33 -25.71
N ALA A 42 -14.17 -10.66 -24.67
CA ALA A 42 -14.44 -11.05 -23.29
C ALA A 42 -15.95 -11.18 -23.08
N THR A 43 -16.41 -12.36 -22.69
CA THR A 43 -17.81 -12.62 -22.42
C THR A 43 -18.21 -11.97 -21.10
N LYS A 44 -19.53 -11.80 -20.90
CA LYS A 44 -20.05 -11.33 -19.60
C LYS A 44 -19.61 -12.22 -18.44
N ARG A 45 -19.37 -13.52 -18.70
CA ARG A 45 -18.86 -14.46 -17.70
C ARG A 45 -17.41 -14.14 -17.34
N ASP A 46 -16.56 -13.89 -18.32
CA ASP A 46 -15.15 -13.54 -18.09
C ASP A 46 -15.05 -12.25 -17.27
N LEU A 47 -15.90 -11.26 -17.56
CA LEU A 47 -15.98 -10.03 -16.77
C LEU A 47 -16.48 -10.29 -15.34
N GLU A 48 -17.42 -11.20 -15.15
CA GLU A 48 -17.91 -11.57 -13.82
C GLU A 48 -16.83 -12.30 -13.00
N ASP A 49 -16.07 -13.17 -13.65
CA ASP A 49 -14.97 -13.92 -13.02
C ASP A 49 -13.84 -12.96 -12.63
N VAL A 50 -13.42 -12.06 -13.53
CA VAL A 50 -12.46 -10.98 -13.21
C VAL A 50 -12.97 -10.09 -12.07
N ARG A 51 -14.27 -9.75 -12.05
CA ARG A 51 -14.85 -8.96 -10.96
C ARG A 51 -14.78 -9.68 -9.62
N LYS A 52 -15.05 -10.99 -9.59
CA LYS A 52 -14.96 -11.82 -8.39
C LYS A 52 -13.53 -11.90 -7.89
N ASP A 53 -12.59 -12.19 -8.79
CA ASP A 53 -11.16 -12.27 -8.45
C ASP A 53 -10.65 -10.94 -7.91
N LEU A 54 -11.02 -9.82 -8.54
CA LEU A 54 -10.64 -8.50 -8.08
C LEU A 54 -11.25 -8.18 -6.70
N THR A 55 -12.48 -8.60 -6.45
CA THR A 55 -13.13 -8.44 -5.13
C THR A 55 -12.36 -9.19 -4.05
N ILE A 56 -11.93 -10.43 -4.35
CA ILE A 56 -11.12 -11.25 -3.44
C ILE A 56 -9.77 -10.60 -3.18
N GLN A 57 -9.06 -10.18 -4.23
CA GLN A 57 -7.75 -9.52 -4.10
C GLN A 57 -7.83 -8.22 -3.31
N ILE A 58 -8.88 -7.40 -3.52
CA ILE A 58 -9.09 -6.17 -2.75
C ILE A 58 -9.32 -6.50 -1.27
N ALA A 59 -10.10 -7.56 -0.97
CA ALA A 59 -10.34 -7.97 0.42
C ALA A 59 -9.04 -8.44 1.10
N ASP A 60 -8.20 -9.18 0.37
CA ASP A 60 -6.90 -9.66 0.87
C ASP A 60 -5.94 -8.49 1.14
N VAL A 61 -5.81 -7.57 0.18
CA VAL A 61 -4.98 -6.36 0.34
C VAL A 61 -5.43 -5.53 1.55
N ARG A 62 -6.74 -5.38 1.78
CA ARG A 62 -7.27 -4.68 2.96
C ARG A 62 -6.84 -5.35 4.26
N LYS A 63 -6.96 -6.67 4.34
CA LYS A 63 -6.55 -7.45 5.52
C LYS A 63 -5.04 -7.34 5.76
N ASP A 64 -4.24 -7.42 4.72
CA ASP A 64 -2.79 -7.24 4.79
C ASP A 64 -2.39 -5.83 5.24
N MET A 65 -3.12 -4.81 4.76
CA MET A 65 -2.93 -3.44 5.23
C MET A 65 -3.23 -3.31 6.72
N ASP A 66 -4.36 -3.84 7.19
CA ASP A 66 -4.75 -3.80 8.61
C ASP A 66 -3.68 -4.47 9.49
N ALA A 67 -3.21 -5.66 9.10
CA ALA A 67 -2.14 -6.36 9.80
C ALA A 67 -0.81 -5.58 9.83
N ARG A 68 -0.47 -4.89 8.72
CA ARG A 68 0.72 -4.02 8.66
C ARG A 68 0.57 -2.78 9.53
N PHE A 69 -0.62 -2.20 9.62
CA PHE A 69 -0.91 -1.08 10.51
C PHE A 69 -0.75 -1.49 11.98
N GLU A 70 -1.35 -2.62 12.39
CA GLU A 70 -1.19 -3.15 13.75
C GLU A 70 0.27 -3.42 14.09
N LYS A 71 1.02 -4.02 13.17
CA LYS A 71 2.47 -4.25 13.35
C LYS A 71 3.24 -2.94 13.50
N THR A 72 2.91 -1.93 12.70
CA THR A 72 3.56 -0.62 12.75
C THR A 72 3.28 0.08 14.07
N GLU A 73 2.03 0.06 14.55
CA GLU A 73 1.65 0.63 15.83
C GLU A 73 2.38 -0.06 17.00
N ALA A 74 2.50 -1.39 16.95
CA ALA A 74 3.27 -2.14 17.93
C ALA A 74 4.75 -1.75 17.92
N GLN A 75 5.36 -1.59 16.74
CA GLN A 75 6.75 -1.15 16.60
C GLN A 75 6.95 0.28 17.13
N ILE A 76 6.04 1.21 16.83
CA ILE A 76 6.08 2.58 17.35
C ILE A 76 6.01 2.58 18.89
N SER A 77 5.14 1.74 19.46
CA SER A 77 5.01 1.60 20.91
C SER A 77 6.30 1.08 21.56
N LEU A 78 6.95 0.11 20.94
CA LEU A 78 8.25 -0.41 21.41
C LEU A 78 9.33 0.66 21.34
N VAL A 79 9.49 1.32 20.20
CA VAL A 79 10.48 2.41 20.03
C VAL A 79 10.24 3.53 21.05
N ARG A 80 8.97 3.88 21.32
CA ARG A 80 8.64 4.88 22.36
C ARG A 80 9.07 4.42 23.75
N LYS A 81 8.88 3.15 24.11
CA LYS A 81 9.31 2.61 25.41
C LYS A 81 10.83 2.58 25.53
N ASP A 82 11.53 2.16 24.47
CA ASP A 82 12.99 2.11 24.44
C ASP A 82 13.57 3.52 24.64
N LEU A 83 13.06 4.52 23.91
CA LEU A 83 13.44 5.92 24.10
C LEU A 83 13.18 6.44 25.52
N GLN A 84 12.06 6.04 26.15
CA GLN A 84 11.77 6.42 27.53
C GLN A 84 12.79 5.83 28.52
N LEU A 85 13.20 4.57 28.31
CA LEU A 85 14.21 3.91 29.12
C LEU A 85 15.58 4.55 28.94
N GLU A 86 16.01 4.80 27.71
CA GLU A 86 17.27 5.48 27.43
C GLU A 86 17.31 6.89 28.04
N MET A 87 16.23 7.66 27.92
CA MET A 87 16.13 8.98 28.55
C MET A 87 16.12 8.92 30.08
N ALA A 88 15.59 7.86 30.69
CA ALA A 88 15.70 7.64 32.13
C ALA A 88 17.16 7.32 32.53
N GLY A 89 17.83 6.46 31.76
CA GLY A 89 19.25 6.13 31.90
C GLY A 89 20.12 7.38 31.85
N ILE A 90 20.01 8.16 30.77
CA ILE A 90 20.77 9.41 30.59
C ILE A 90 20.53 10.38 31.74
N ARG A 91 19.28 10.55 32.21
CA ARG A 91 18.99 11.44 33.35
C ARG A 91 19.68 10.95 34.64
N SER A 92 19.76 9.65 34.86
CA SER A 92 20.45 9.07 36.01
C SER A 92 21.96 9.30 35.92
N GLU A 93 22.57 9.07 34.75
CA GLU A 93 23.98 9.32 34.49
C GLU A 93 24.33 10.81 34.65
N GLN A 94 23.51 11.70 34.11
CA GLN A 94 23.67 13.15 34.28
C GLN A 94 23.64 13.57 35.76
N LYS A 95 22.75 12.98 36.56
CA LYS A 95 22.70 13.24 38.00
C LYS A 95 23.97 12.76 38.71
N LEU A 96 24.47 11.58 38.34
CA LEU A 96 25.72 11.04 38.90
C LEU A 96 26.92 11.92 38.55
N ILE A 97 27.09 12.28 37.27
CA ILE A 97 28.15 13.18 36.81
C ILE A 97 28.07 14.52 37.56
N ARG A 98 26.87 15.08 37.72
CA ARG A 98 26.68 16.34 38.45
C ARG A 98 27.16 16.25 39.90
N TRP A 99 26.89 15.14 40.59
CA TRP A 99 27.37 14.90 41.95
C TRP A 99 28.89 14.70 42.00
N MET A 100 29.44 13.90 41.08
CA MET A 100 30.89 13.66 41.00
C MET A 100 31.67 14.96 40.75
N LEU A 101 31.19 15.82 39.85
CA LEU A 101 31.80 17.13 39.61
C LEU A 101 31.71 18.02 40.86
N GLY A 102 30.57 18.05 41.55
CA GLY A 102 30.42 18.81 42.79
C GLY A 102 31.41 18.39 43.88
N PHE A 103 31.50 17.08 44.16
CA PHE A 103 32.47 16.55 45.13
C PHE A 103 33.92 16.74 44.66
N GLY A 104 34.19 16.58 43.37
CA GLY A 104 35.52 16.80 42.79
C GLY A 104 36.02 18.23 42.98
N VAL A 105 35.18 19.22 42.71
CA VAL A 105 35.52 20.65 42.93
C VAL A 105 35.77 20.93 44.41
N ILE A 106 34.90 20.45 45.31
CA ILE A 106 35.08 20.61 46.76
C ILE A 106 36.40 19.94 47.22
N GLY A 107 36.68 18.74 46.71
CA GLY A 107 37.92 18.01 47.00
C GLY A 107 39.16 18.79 46.60
N ILE A 108 39.20 19.32 45.38
CA ILE A 108 40.31 20.14 44.89
C ILE A 108 40.45 21.42 45.74
N LEU A 109 39.35 22.12 46.01
CA LEU A 109 39.36 23.33 46.84
C LEU A 109 39.96 23.07 48.23
N SER A 110 39.61 21.94 48.85
CA SER A 110 40.13 21.55 50.18
C SER A 110 41.64 21.33 50.18
N LEU A 111 42.18 20.74 49.10
CA LEU A 111 43.62 20.54 48.94
C LEU A 111 44.36 21.86 48.75
N VAL A 112 43.78 22.78 47.97
CA VAL A 112 44.37 24.12 47.77
C VAL A 112 44.43 24.89 49.08
N VAL A 113 43.35 24.91 49.87
CA VAL A 113 43.33 25.56 51.19
C VAL A 113 44.38 24.94 52.12
N LYS A 114 44.44 23.60 52.17
CA LYS A 114 45.40 22.89 53.01
C LYS A 114 46.85 23.14 52.59
N ALA A 115 47.13 23.20 51.29
CA ALA A 115 48.49 23.35 50.77
C ALA A 115 49.02 24.79 50.85
N PHE A 116 48.17 25.80 50.62
CA PHE A 116 48.62 27.19 50.45
C PHE A 116 48.20 28.14 51.57
N VAL A 117 47.07 27.89 52.24
CA VAL A 117 46.54 28.82 53.27
C VAL A 117 46.94 28.36 54.68
N MET A 118 46.87 27.06 54.96
CA MET A 118 47.18 26.51 56.28
C MET A 118 48.64 26.72 56.75
N PRO A 119 49.69 26.63 55.91
CA PRO A 119 51.05 26.92 56.37
C PRO A 119 51.36 28.42 56.54
N ALA A 120 50.45 29.32 56.15
CA ALA A 120 50.60 30.77 56.28
C ALA A 120 49.83 31.38 57.47
N LEU A 121 49.05 30.58 58.20
CA LEU A 121 48.36 30.93 59.45
C LEU A 121 49.12 30.36 60.66
#